data_AF-F6B2Q8-F1
#
_entry.id   AF-F6B2Q8-F1
#
_cell.length_a   1.000
_cell.length_b   1.000
_cell.length_c   1.000
_cell.angle_alpha   90.00
_cell.angle_beta   90.00
_cell.angle_gamma   90.00
#
_symmetry.space_group_name_H-M   'P 1'
#
loop_
_entity.id
_entity.type
_entity.pdbx_description
1 polymer ?
#
loop_
_entity_poly.entity_id
_entity_poly.type
_entity_poly.pdbx_seq_one_letter_code
_entity_poly.pdbx_strand_id
1 'polypeptide(L)'
;MQDFPTHLSATGEGLMASLGKPTRYHFETLEELRSYLENVGDGEVDFSAIPISGMAESFHYDGKGKVVTRLDDNKMFDNIEDFLCYAFQCDDEGYPHTEYVDVVSLS
;
A
#
# COMPACT_ATOMS: atom_id res chain seq x y z
N MET A 1 18.66 -53.69 -12.70
CA MET A 1 18.23 -53.75 -11.28
C MET A 1 19.03 -52.64 -10.58
N GLN A 2 18.54 -51.40 -10.56
CA GLN A 2 17.60 -50.83 -9.58
C GLN A 2 17.97 -51.21 -8.14
N ASP A 3 18.48 -50.26 -7.35
CA ASP A 3 17.71 -49.68 -6.24
C ASP A 3 18.29 -48.33 -5.80
N PHE A 4 17.42 -47.34 -5.65
CA PHE A 4 17.71 -45.97 -5.18
C PHE A 4 17.65 -45.92 -3.64
N PRO A 5 18.49 -45.13 -2.96
CA PRO A 5 18.39 -44.96 -1.52
C PRO A 5 17.10 -44.25 -1.12
N THR A 6 16.27 -44.92 -0.33
CA THR A 6 15.14 -44.34 0.40
C THR A 6 15.59 -43.98 1.82
N HIS A 7 15.63 -42.68 2.10
CA HIS A 7 15.22 -42.08 3.38
C HIS A 7 15.13 -40.56 3.13
N LEU A 8 13.97 -40.08 2.66
CA LEU A 8 12.98 -39.39 3.50
C LEU A 8 13.59 -38.71 4.74
N SER A 9 13.98 -37.44 4.56
CA SER A 9 13.67 -36.40 5.53
C SER A 9 12.62 -35.50 4.90
N ALA A 10 11.36 -35.81 5.20
CA ALA A 10 10.25 -34.91 4.99
C ALA A 10 10.36 -33.80 6.05
N THR A 11 11.01 -32.70 5.69
CA THR A 11 10.68 -31.42 6.32
C THR A 11 9.70 -30.75 5.37
N GLY A 12 8.43 -30.80 5.75
CA GLY A 12 7.38 -30.05 5.08
C GLY A 12 7.64 -28.56 5.24
N GLU A 13 8.32 -27.98 4.28
CA GLU A 13 8.16 -26.56 3.95
C GLU A 13 7.19 -26.51 2.77
N GLY A 14 5.92 -26.73 3.12
CA GLY A 14 4.82 -26.46 2.23
C GLY A 14 4.75 -24.96 1.97
N LEU A 15 4.68 -24.61 0.69
CA LEU A 15 3.96 -23.45 0.16
C LEU A 15 4.03 -22.18 1.02
N MET A 16 5.19 -21.54 1.09
CA MET A 16 5.20 -20.08 1.08
C MET A 16 5.21 -19.67 -0.38
N ALA A 17 3.99 -19.55 -0.92
CA ALA A 17 3.73 -18.90 -2.18
C ALA A 17 4.51 -17.59 -2.24
N SER A 18 5.02 -17.30 -3.42
CA SER A 18 5.73 -16.10 -3.84
C SER A 18 4.89 -14.83 -3.59
N LEU A 19 4.70 -14.45 -2.33
CA LEU A 19 4.22 -13.12 -1.97
C LEU A 19 5.37 -12.17 -2.32
N GLY A 20 5.10 -11.22 -3.22
CA GLY A 20 6.06 -10.18 -3.55
C GLY A 20 6.58 -9.55 -2.27
N LYS A 21 7.86 -9.17 -2.25
CA LYS A 21 8.37 -8.40 -1.11
C LYS A 21 7.57 -7.09 -1.07
N PRO A 22 7.04 -6.68 0.09
CA PRO A 22 6.35 -5.39 0.21
C PRO A 22 7.29 -4.30 -0.30
N THR A 23 6.82 -3.55 -1.30
CA THR A 23 7.62 -2.49 -1.92
C THR A 23 7.27 -1.18 -1.24
N ARG A 24 8.30 -0.50 -0.74
CA ARG A 24 8.18 0.83 -0.14
C ARG A 24 8.49 1.89 -1.19
N TYR A 25 7.59 2.85 -1.31
CA TYR A 25 7.69 4.05 -2.12
C TYR A 25 7.76 5.27 -1.21
N HIS A 26 8.51 6.27 -1.61
CA HIS A 26 8.69 7.52 -0.88
C HIS A 26 8.17 8.65 -1.75
N PHE A 27 7.24 9.44 -1.24
CA PHE A 27 6.61 10.53 -1.98
C PHE A 27 6.80 11.84 -1.23
N GLU A 28 7.47 12.80 -1.85
CA GLU A 28 7.74 14.13 -1.28
C GLU A 28 6.63 15.13 -1.62
N THR A 29 5.79 14.78 -2.60
CA THR A 29 4.71 15.66 -3.07
C THR A 29 3.38 14.94 -3.26
N LEU A 30 2.29 15.70 -3.14
CA LEU A 30 0.92 15.25 -3.43
C LEU A 30 0.81 14.70 -4.87
N GLU A 31 1.48 15.34 -5.84
CA GLU A 31 1.43 14.96 -7.25
C GLU A 31 2.07 13.60 -7.53
N GLU A 32 3.17 13.25 -6.83
CA GLU A 32 3.80 11.95 -7.02
C GLU A 32 2.92 10.81 -6.50
N LEU A 33 2.33 10.97 -5.31
CA LEU A 33 1.39 10.00 -4.76
C LEU A 33 0.11 9.92 -5.61
N ARG A 34 -0.37 11.06 -6.11
CA ARG A 34 -1.49 11.10 -7.07
C ARG A 34 -1.17 10.29 -8.31
N SER A 35 -0.03 10.56 -8.94
CA SER A 35 0.40 9.86 -10.15
C SER A 35 0.52 8.36 -9.92
N TYR A 36 1.05 7.94 -8.76
CA TYR A 36 1.12 6.54 -8.37
C TYR A 36 -0.27 5.88 -8.35
N LEU A 37 -1.26 6.50 -7.69
CA LEU A 37 -2.63 5.96 -7.63
C LEU A 37 -3.32 5.98 -9.00
N GLU A 38 -3.13 7.03 -9.79
CA GLU A 38 -3.68 7.13 -11.14
C GLU A 38 -3.08 6.07 -12.09
N ASN A 39 -1.81 5.70 -11.89
CA ASN A 39 -1.14 4.65 -12.66
C ASN A 39 -1.63 3.23 -12.33
N VAL A 40 -2.35 3.04 -11.21
CA VAL A 40 -3.07 1.79 -10.94
C VAL A 40 -4.24 1.61 -11.92
N GLY A 41 -4.74 2.71 -12.52
CA GLY A 41 -5.85 2.70 -13.47
C GLY A 41 -7.16 2.27 -12.81
N ASP A 42 -7.91 1.37 -13.45
CA ASP A 42 -9.14 0.76 -12.92
C ASP A 42 -8.87 -0.44 -11.98
N GLY A 43 -7.62 -0.63 -11.57
CA GLY A 43 -7.21 -1.69 -10.65
C GLY A 43 -7.49 -1.35 -9.19
N GLU A 44 -7.18 -2.28 -8.31
CA GLU A 44 -7.30 -2.10 -6.85
C GLU A 44 -5.92 -2.33 -6.21
N VAL A 45 -5.60 -1.57 -5.16
CA VAL A 45 -4.35 -1.77 -4.41
C VAL A 45 -4.55 -1.53 -2.92
N ASP A 46 -4.06 -2.47 -2.12
CA ASP A 46 -3.91 -2.31 -0.68
C ASP A 46 -2.52 -1.76 -0.37
N PHE A 47 -2.46 -0.75 0.49
CA PHE A 47 -1.21 -0.13 0.89
C PHE A 47 -1.28 0.46 2.29
N SER A 48 -0.13 0.65 2.92
CA SER A 48 -0.04 1.42 4.15
C SER A 48 0.65 2.76 3.89
N ALA A 49 0.04 3.86 4.31
CA ALA A 49 0.68 5.18 4.31
C ALA A 49 1.27 5.46 5.68
N ILE A 50 2.52 5.92 5.71
CA ILE A 50 3.29 6.19 6.91
C ILE A 50 3.66 7.68 6.88
N PRO A 51 2.97 8.53 7.67
CA PRO A 51 3.36 9.93 7.79
C PRO A 51 4.68 10.08 8.55
N ILE A 52 5.36 11.23 8.41
CA ILE A 52 6.57 11.56 9.19
C ILE A 52 6.32 11.46 10.70
N SER A 53 5.16 11.96 11.12
CA SER A 53 4.72 11.92 12.51
C SER A 53 3.35 11.27 12.56
N GLY A 54 3.26 10.13 13.25
CA GLY A 54 2.03 9.36 13.39
C GLY A 54 2.27 7.86 13.37
N MET A 55 1.19 7.10 13.26
CA MET A 55 1.23 5.65 13.04
C MET A 55 0.96 5.34 11.57
N ALA A 56 1.48 4.20 11.11
CA ALA A 56 1.12 3.68 9.80
C ALA A 56 -0.37 3.37 9.76
N GLU A 57 -1.05 3.80 8.70
CA GLU A 57 -2.45 3.52 8.46
C GLU A 57 -2.60 2.72 7.16
N SER A 58 -3.52 1.76 7.15
CA SER A 58 -3.76 0.91 5.97
C SER A 58 -4.98 1.38 5.20
N PHE A 59 -4.84 1.36 3.88
CA PHE A 59 -5.81 1.86 2.92
C PHE A 59 -6.00 0.86 1.78
N HIS A 60 -7.21 0.88 1.23
CA HIS A 60 -7.58 0.22 0.01
C HIS A 60 -7.96 1.28 -1.03
N TYR A 61 -7.33 1.28 -2.18
CA TYR A 61 -7.71 2.11 -3.32
C TYR A 61 -8.50 1.28 -4.33
N ASP A 62 -9.72 1.72 -4.63
CA ASP A 62 -10.52 1.25 -5.76
C ASP A 62 -10.38 2.22 -6.94
N GLY A 63 -9.67 1.80 -7.98
CA GLY A 63 -9.39 2.63 -9.15
C GLY A 63 -10.61 2.92 -10.03
N LYS A 64 -11.62 2.04 -10.01
CA LYS A 64 -12.86 2.25 -10.79
C LYS A 64 -13.70 3.38 -10.22
N GLY A 65 -13.88 3.40 -8.91
CA GLY A 65 -14.58 4.44 -8.18
C GLY A 65 -13.70 5.64 -7.87
N LYS A 66 -12.37 5.50 -7.99
CA LYS A 66 -11.38 6.46 -7.49
C LYS A 66 -11.58 6.77 -6.00
N VAL A 67 -11.92 5.74 -5.23
CA VAL A 67 -12.21 5.84 -3.80
C VAL A 67 -11.05 5.25 -3.02
N VAL A 68 -10.61 5.95 -1.98
CA VAL A 68 -9.68 5.38 -0.99
C VAL A 68 -10.46 5.07 0.28
N THR A 69 -10.33 3.87 0.82
CA THR A 69 -10.96 3.46 2.08
C THR A 69 -9.88 3.15 3.10
N ARG A 70 -9.91 3.81 4.26
CA ARG A 70 -9.08 3.44 5.40
C ARG A 70 -9.64 2.18 6.04
N LEU A 71 -8.80 1.15 6.17
CA LEU A 71 -9.23 -0.19 6.58
C LEU A 71 -9.55 -0.30 8.07
N ASP A 72 -8.98 0.57 8.91
CA ASP A 72 -9.17 0.52 10.37
C ASP A 72 -10.61 0.86 10.79
N ASP A 73 -11.21 1.88 10.17
CA ASP A 73 -12.52 2.41 10.53
C ASP A 73 -13.50 2.52 9.36
N ASN A 74 -13.13 2.02 8.17
CA ASN A 74 -13.90 2.14 6.93
C ASN A 74 -14.19 3.60 6.54
N LYS A 75 -13.37 4.56 6.98
CA LYS A 75 -13.48 5.94 6.50
C LYS A 75 -13.17 5.96 5.01
N MET A 76 -14.12 6.47 4.22
CA MET A 76 -13.99 6.62 2.78
C MET A 76 -13.56 8.04 2.43
N PHE A 77 -12.71 8.13 1.43
CA PHE A 77 -12.34 9.34 0.70
C PHE A 77 -12.84 9.15 -0.73
N ASP A 78 -13.98 9.76 -1.06
CA ASP A 78 -14.58 9.72 -2.40
C ASP A 78 -13.88 10.65 -3.40
N ASN A 79 -12.92 11.44 -2.91
CA ASN A 79 -12.02 12.24 -3.71
C ASN A 79 -10.57 11.89 -3.36
N ILE A 80 -9.75 11.62 -4.39
CA ILE A 80 -8.31 11.39 -4.24
C ILE A 80 -7.64 12.61 -3.59
N GLU A 81 -8.05 13.83 -3.92
CA GLU A 81 -7.45 15.05 -3.34
C GLU A 81 -7.65 15.14 -1.82
N ASP A 82 -8.81 14.73 -1.30
CA ASP A 82 -9.06 14.66 0.13
C ASP A 82 -8.16 13.62 0.81
N PHE A 83 -7.95 12.47 0.17
CA PHE A 83 -7.02 11.47 0.66
C PHE A 83 -5.57 11.98 0.65
N LEU A 84 -5.14 12.63 -0.44
CA LEU A 84 -3.79 13.18 -0.55
C LEU A 84 -3.53 14.23 0.54
N CYS A 85 -4.48 15.16 0.73
CA CYS A 85 -4.41 16.15 1.80
C CYS A 85 -4.38 15.50 3.19
N TYR A 86 -5.18 14.46 3.41
CA TYR A 86 -5.15 13.70 4.65
C TYR A 86 -3.78 13.04 4.89
N ALA A 87 -3.24 12.34 3.89
CA ALA A 87 -1.96 11.64 3.99
C ALA A 87 -0.80 12.60 4.24
N PHE A 88 -0.81 13.76 3.58
CA PHE A 88 0.20 14.80 3.74
C PHE A 88 -0.08 15.78 4.91
N GLN A 89 -1.13 15.52 5.70
CA GLN A 89 -1.57 16.34 6.83
C GLN A 89 -1.76 17.81 6.48
N CYS A 90 -2.34 18.12 5.32
CA CYS A 90 -2.45 19.50 4.85
C CYS A 90 -3.16 20.41 5.86
N ASP A 91 -2.76 21.69 5.87
CA ASP A 91 -3.44 22.75 6.61
C ASP A 91 -4.78 23.15 5.95
N ASP A 92 -5.50 24.10 6.57
CA ASP A 92 -6.77 24.63 6.08
C ASP A 92 -6.66 25.35 4.71
N GLU A 93 -5.45 25.73 4.29
CA GLU A 93 -5.16 26.32 2.97
C GLU A 93 -4.77 25.25 1.93
N GLY A 94 -4.59 23.99 2.35
CA GLY A 94 -4.27 22.84 1.50
C GLY A 94 -2.77 22.60 1.30
N TYR A 95 -1.90 23.28 2.06
CA TYR A 95 -0.46 23.04 1.97
C TYR A 95 -0.02 21.86 2.84
N PRO A 96 0.85 20.98 2.33
CA PRO A 96 1.32 19.80 3.07
C PRO A 96 2.14 20.22 4.30
N HIS A 97 1.84 19.65 5.47
CA HIS A 97 2.61 19.83 6.71
C HIS A 97 3.65 18.73 6.95
N THR A 98 3.71 17.72 6.07
CA THR A 98 4.74 16.68 6.08
C THR A 98 5.66 16.86 4.87
N GLU A 99 6.96 16.62 5.05
CA GLU A 99 7.94 16.66 3.97
C GLU A 99 7.78 15.47 3.02
N TYR A 100 7.25 14.34 3.52
CA TYR A 100 7.02 13.13 2.73
C TYR A 100 5.98 12.20 3.35
N VAL A 101 5.53 11.23 2.56
CA VAL A 101 4.76 10.06 2.99
C VAL A 101 5.41 8.81 2.40
N ASP A 102 5.69 7.83 3.25
CA ASP A 102 6.12 6.50 2.80
C ASP A 102 4.87 5.64 2.54
N VAL A 103 4.80 4.98 1.38
CA VAL A 103 3.74 4.03 1.03
C VAL A 103 4.32 2.63 0.90
N VAL A 104 3.72 1.66 1.57
CA VAL A 104 4.11 0.25 1.45
C VAL A 104 2.99 -0.51 0.75
N SER A 105 3.23 -0.96 -0.47
CA SER A 105 2.29 -1.81 -1.20
C SER A 105 2.23 -3.20 -0.57
N LEU A 106 1.01 -3.67 -0.31
CA LEU A 106 0.70 -4.99 0.22
C LEU A 106 0.30 -5.86 -0.97
N SER A 107 1.28 -6.54 -1.57
CA SER A 107 1.09 -7.43 -2.72
C SER A 107 0.66 -8.84 -2.31
#